data_AF-A0A5C6DFS9-F1
#
_entry.id   AF-A0A5C6DFS9-F1
#
_cell.length_a   1.000
_cell.length_b   1.000
_cell.length_c   1.000
_cell.angle_alpha   90.00
_cell.angle_beta   90.00
_cell.angle_gamma   90.00
#
_symmetry.space_group_name_H-M   'P 1'
#
loop_
_entity.id
_entity.type
_entity.pdbx_description
1 polymer ?
#
loop_
_entity_poly.entity_id
_entity_poly.type
_entity_poly.pdbx_seq_one_letter_code
_entity_poly.pdbx_strand_id
1 'polypeptide(L)'
;MEAGKVFITGAGGMLGNAIYPYFAAMFNDVLASDKDVNEDWLVKLDVRDDVGISNTFKEYRPSIVLHLAAETNLEFCETHPDVAIATNVDATETIAKLSKEYGSTLIYISTAGVFDGTKKGLYTEEDNPNPIMVYGQTKYDGELKALKYCPKTYVVRAGWMMGGGRNKEKKFIYKILQQIAAGKKTIYAVDNRWGTPTYTYDFAMNLFKLLKTEKYGTYHMVCEGDGTRYDVAKEILHICNRDDITLTPVESDYFKDDYFAPRPVSEMMYNKNLRELGIHNMRPWKESLNDYIHNYFFDHIYCSDADRKERRKHIRKSSKEVLVFTLKDNSGYTEFSGVIIDKSVSGIGILTSAELKIGQVIKLDQGNGTLPKKISEMALDELRNGKSKKVGMESLLNNYFCVTNIASCDTSDFIA
;
A
#
# COMPACT_ATOMS: atom_id res chain seq x y z
N MET A 1 15.28 -0.11 12.03
CA MET A 1 15.41 -1.37 11.25
C MET A 1 16.14 -0.98 9.99
N GLU A 2 17.47 -1.02 9.98
CA GLU A 2 18.27 -0.28 8.96
C GLU A 2 19.32 -1.15 8.23
N ALA A 3 19.25 -2.48 8.32
CA ALA A 3 20.25 -3.36 7.68
C ALA A 3 19.69 -4.68 7.13
N GLY A 4 18.46 -4.66 6.58
CA GLY A 4 17.80 -5.87 6.09
C GLY A 4 17.65 -5.91 4.58
N LYS A 5 17.97 -7.05 3.96
CA LYS A 5 17.55 -7.37 2.59
C LYS A 5 16.09 -7.81 2.56
N VAL A 6 15.30 -7.26 1.64
CA VAL A 6 13.87 -7.57 1.52
C VAL A 6 13.59 -8.23 0.18
N PHE A 7 12.95 -9.39 0.21
CA PHE A 7 12.46 -10.06 -0.99
C PHE A 7 10.93 -9.94 -1.07
N ILE A 8 10.41 -9.35 -2.15
CA ILE A 8 8.97 -9.16 -2.38
C ILE A 8 8.55 -9.98 -3.59
N THR A 9 7.64 -10.95 -3.41
CA THR A 9 7.06 -11.70 -4.52
C THR A 9 5.71 -11.14 -4.92
N GLY A 10 5.34 -11.16 -6.20
CA GLY A 10 4.06 -10.62 -6.68
C GLY A 10 4.00 -9.09 -6.61
N ALA A 11 5.16 -8.45 -6.73
CA ALA A 11 5.31 -7.02 -6.51
C ALA A 11 4.75 -6.17 -7.66
N GLY A 12 4.49 -6.77 -8.84
CA GLY A 12 3.84 -6.09 -9.97
C GLY A 12 2.34 -5.91 -9.80
N GLY A 13 1.74 -6.49 -8.74
CA GLY A 13 0.34 -6.33 -8.38
C GLY A 13 0.00 -5.01 -7.68
N MET A 14 -1.28 -4.82 -7.39
CA MET A 14 -1.84 -3.59 -6.77
C MET A 14 -1.15 -3.22 -5.45
N LEU A 15 -1.02 -4.18 -4.53
CA LEU A 15 -0.41 -3.92 -3.22
C LEU A 15 1.11 -3.77 -3.36
N GLY A 16 1.74 -4.51 -4.27
CA GLY A 16 3.17 -4.38 -4.54
C GLY A 16 3.55 -2.98 -5.03
N ASN A 17 2.76 -2.40 -5.95
CA ASN A 17 2.93 -1.03 -6.41
C ASN A 17 2.83 0.00 -5.26
N ALA A 18 1.91 -0.20 -4.32
CA ALA A 18 1.77 0.69 -3.16
C ALA A 18 2.90 0.51 -2.14
N ILE A 19 3.37 -0.72 -1.92
CA ILE A 19 4.34 -1.03 -0.87
C ILE A 19 5.79 -0.78 -1.31
N TYR A 20 6.13 -1.12 -2.56
CA TYR A 20 7.50 -1.12 -3.05
C TYR A 20 8.24 0.21 -2.84
N PRO A 21 7.65 1.40 -3.15
CA PRO A 21 8.33 2.68 -2.93
C PRO A 21 8.76 2.90 -1.47
N TYR A 22 7.92 2.49 -0.50
CA TYR A 22 8.25 2.61 0.92
C TYR A 22 9.36 1.65 1.33
N PHE A 23 9.30 0.40 0.87
CA PHE A 23 10.33 -0.57 1.20
C PHE A 23 11.67 -0.18 0.57
N ALA A 24 11.67 0.23 -0.69
CA ALA A 24 12.87 0.70 -1.39
C ALA A 24 13.48 1.96 -0.73
N ALA A 25 12.66 2.83 -0.12
CA ALA A 25 13.15 4.00 0.61
C ALA A 25 13.66 3.67 2.02
N MET A 26 13.15 2.62 2.67
CA MET A 26 13.48 2.28 4.06
C MET A 26 14.56 1.20 4.21
N PHE A 27 14.78 0.40 3.18
CA PHE A 27 15.72 -0.71 3.21
C PHE A 27 16.83 -0.51 2.17
N ASN A 28 18.05 -0.93 2.51
CA ASN A 28 19.23 -0.73 1.67
C ASN A 28 19.21 -1.57 0.39
N ASP A 29 18.46 -2.67 0.39
CA ASP A 29 18.44 -3.64 -0.68
C ASP A 29 17.05 -4.31 -0.71
N VAL A 30 16.32 -4.12 -1.82
CA VAL A 30 15.00 -4.69 -2.06
C VAL A 30 14.99 -5.40 -3.41
N LEU A 31 14.82 -6.71 -3.38
CA LEU A 31 14.57 -7.53 -4.56
C LEU A 31 13.05 -7.71 -4.71
N ALA A 32 12.49 -7.16 -5.78
CA ALA A 32 11.08 -7.31 -6.09
C ALA A 32 10.89 -8.19 -7.34
N SER A 33 9.99 -9.16 -7.27
CA SER A 33 9.76 -10.10 -8.35
C SER A 33 8.28 -10.27 -8.69
N ASP A 34 8.02 -10.63 -9.94
CA ASP A 34 6.69 -10.99 -10.41
C ASP A 34 6.78 -11.99 -11.57
N LYS A 35 5.70 -12.76 -11.78
CA LYS A 35 5.55 -13.58 -12.99
C LYS A 35 5.27 -12.71 -14.21
N ASP A 36 4.85 -11.47 -14.05
CA ASP A 36 4.65 -10.49 -15.12
C ASP A 36 5.51 -9.25 -14.88
N VAL A 37 6.57 -9.08 -15.69
CA VAL A 37 7.51 -7.95 -15.57
C VAL A 37 6.90 -6.75 -16.28
N ASN A 38 6.11 -6.00 -15.51
CA ASN A 38 5.36 -4.84 -16.00
C ASN A 38 5.92 -3.50 -15.48
N GLU A 39 7.10 -3.53 -14.85
CA GLU A 39 7.85 -2.38 -14.35
C GLU A 39 9.35 -2.71 -14.44
N ASP A 40 10.21 -1.71 -14.65
CA ASP A 40 11.65 -1.91 -14.87
C ASP A 40 12.41 -2.44 -13.64
N TRP A 41 11.85 -2.25 -12.45
CA TRP A 41 12.43 -2.69 -11.18
C TRP A 41 12.03 -4.12 -10.79
N LEU A 42 11.23 -4.81 -11.61
CA LEU A 42 10.79 -6.18 -11.37
C LEU A 42 11.73 -7.21 -12.01
N VAL A 43 12.10 -8.21 -11.22
CA VAL A 43 12.76 -9.42 -11.72
C VAL A 43 11.70 -10.48 -12.05
N LYS A 44 11.84 -11.14 -13.21
CA LYS A 44 10.96 -12.24 -13.60
C LYS A 44 11.15 -13.42 -12.65
N LEU A 45 10.10 -13.78 -11.91
CA LEU A 45 10.07 -15.00 -11.10
C LEU A 45 8.63 -15.41 -10.82
N ASP A 46 8.27 -16.64 -11.20
CA ASP A 46 7.01 -17.26 -10.82
C ASP A 46 7.20 -18.00 -9.49
N VAL A 47 6.33 -17.77 -8.52
CA VAL A 47 6.44 -18.41 -7.20
C VAL A 47 6.20 -19.93 -7.25
N ARG A 48 5.65 -20.44 -8.36
CA ARG A 48 5.51 -21.88 -8.63
C ARG A 48 6.80 -22.54 -9.11
N ASP A 49 7.84 -21.76 -9.43
CA ASP A 49 9.16 -22.28 -9.76
C ASP A 49 9.98 -22.47 -8.48
N ASP A 50 9.88 -23.67 -7.90
CA ASP A 50 10.61 -24.03 -6.67
C ASP A 50 12.13 -23.86 -6.81
N VAL A 51 12.69 -24.09 -8.01
CA VAL A 51 14.14 -23.97 -8.26
C VAL A 51 14.53 -22.49 -8.29
N GLY A 52 13.78 -21.66 -9.02
CA GLY A 52 13.99 -20.22 -9.06
C GLY A 52 13.88 -19.58 -7.68
N ILE A 53 12.87 -19.98 -6.90
CA ILE A 53 12.68 -19.51 -5.53
C ILE A 53 13.84 -19.95 -4.63
N SER A 54 14.23 -21.22 -4.68
CA SER A 54 15.35 -21.75 -3.87
C SER A 54 16.67 -21.05 -4.19
N ASN A 55 16.97 -20.82 -5.47
CA ASN A 55 18.16 -20.09 -5.91
C ASN A 55 18.13 -18.64 -5.42
N THR A 56 16.97 -17.98 -5.49
CA THR A 56 16.79 -16.62 -4.97
C THR A 56 17.13 -16.55 -3.48
N PHE A 57 16.62 -17.47 -2.64
CA PHE A 57 16.97 -17.49 -1.22
C PHE A 57 18.46 -17.73 -0.98
N LYS A 58 19.06 -18.68 -1.73
CA LYS A 58 20.48 -19.03 -1.62
C LYS A 58 21.40 -17.84 -1.92
N GLU A 59 21.13 -17.12 -2.99
CA GLU A 59 21.96 -16.01 -3.48
C GLU A 59 21.67 -14.71 -2.73
N TYR A 60 20.39 -14.36 -2.61
CA TYR A 60 19.98 -13.08 -2.07
C TYR A 60 20.03 -13.04 -0.54
N ARG A 61 19.69 -14.16 0.13
CA ARG A 61 19.61 -14.33 1.59
C ARG A 61 18.75 -13.26 2.27
N PRO A 62 17.43 -13.21 1.98
CA PRO A 62 16.56 -12.17 2.50
C PRO A 62 16.42 -12.24 4.02
N SER A 63 16.40 -11.09 4.67
CA SER A 63 16.04 -10.96 6.09
C SER A 63 14.53 -10.87 6.31
N ILE A 64 13.81 -10.34 5.31
CA ILE A 64 12.36 -10.22 5.29
C ILE A 64 11.86 -10.72 3.93
N VAL A 65 10.80 -11.51 3.93
CA VAL A 65 10.09 -11.96 2.74
C VAL A 65 8.67 -11.44 2.81
N LEU A 66 8.30 -10.58 1.85
CA LEU A 66 6.94 -10.10 1.69
C LEU A 66 6.27 -10.87 0.54
N HIS A 67 5.45 -11.85 0.91
CA HIS A 67 4.79 -12.74 -0.03
C HIS A 67 3.43 -12.19 -0.46
N LEU A 68 3.41 -11.39 -1.53
CA LEU A 68 2.19 -10.79 -2.12
C LEU A 68 1.59 -11.64 -3.26
N ALA A 69 2.38 -12.53 -3.86
CA ALA A 69 1.95 -13.34 -4.99
C ALA A 69 0.78 -14.25 -4.58
N ALA A 70 -0.29 -14.23 -5.36
CA ALA A 70 -1.46 -15.08 -5.19
C ALA A 70 -2.25 -15.14 -6.50
N GLU A 71 -2.95 -16.25 -6.73
CA GLU A 71 -4.09 -16.27 -7.64
C GLU A 71 -5.30 -15.71 -6.89
N THR A 72 -5.85 -14.62 -7.41
CA THR A 72 -6.85 -13.78 -6.71
C THR A 72 -8.15 -13.62 -7.49
N ASN A 73 -8.22 -14.18 -8.70
CA ASN A 73 -9.44 -14.23 -9.48
C ASN A 73 -10.31 -15.38 -8.96
N LEU A 74 -11.40 -15.04 -8.26
CA LEU A 74 -12.30 -16.00 -7.62
C LEU A 74 -12.87 -16.99 -8.63
N GLU A 75 -13.40 -16.49 -9.75
CA GLU A 75 -13.97 -17.31 -10.81
C GLU A 75 -12.93 -18.24 -11.46
N PHE A 76 -11.70 -17.75 -11.62
CA PHE A 76 -10.60 -18.57 -12.14
C PHE A 76 -10.21 -19.67 -11.15
N CYS A 77 -10.13 -19.37 -9.84
CA CYS A 77 -9.86 -20.37 -8.82
C CYS A 77 -10.91 -21.49 -8.79
N GLU A 78 -12.20 -21.17 -8.96
CA GLU A 78 -13.27 -22.18 -9.01
C GLU A 78 -13.11 -23.15 -10.20
N THR A 79 -12.63 -22.65 -11.33
CA THR A 79 -12.47 -23.44 -12.56
C THR A 79 -11.10 -24.10 -12.71
N HIS A 80 -10.09 -23.58 -12.01
CA HIS A 80 -8.69 -24.03 -12.05
C HIS A 80 -8.13 -24.16 -10.61
N PRO A 81 -8.72 -25.05 -9.78
CA PRO A 81 -8.32 -25.20 -8.38
C PRO A 81 -6.87 -25.66 -8.23
N ASP A 82 -6.35 -26.44 -9.18
CA ASP A 82 -4.96 -26.88 -9.23
C ASP A 82 -3.98 -25.70 -9.32
N VAL A 83 -4.29 -24.70 -10.14
CA VAL A 83 -3.48 -23.48 -10.25
C VAL A 83 -3.55 -22.68 -8.96
N ALA A 84 -4.74 -22.55 -8.36
CA ALA A 84 -4.92 -21.87 -7.09
C ALA A 84 -4.14 -22.56 -5.96
N ILE A 85 -4.15 -23.90 -5.89
CA ILE A 85 -3.37 -24.67 -4.91
C ILE A 85 -1.87 -24.46 -5.12
N ALA A 86 -1.38 -24.62 -6.36
CA ALA A 86 0.04 -24.47 -6.67
C ALA A 86 0.56 -23.07 -6.29
N THR A 87 -0.22 -22.01 -6.56
CA THR A 87 0.18 -20.62 -6.29
C THR A 87 -0.05 -20.20 -4.84
N ASN A 88 -1.20 -20.51 -4.23
CA ASN A 88 -1.58 -19.96 -2.93
C ASN A 88 -1.16 -20.86 -1.75
N VAL A 89 -0.90 -22.15 -1.99
CA VAL A 89 -0.61 -23.15 -0.96
C VAL A 89 0.82 -23.67 -1.10
N ASP A 90 1.14 -24.31 -2.23
CA ASP A 90 2.42 -25.02 -2.40
C ASP A 90 3.59 -24.03 -2.45
N ALA A 91 3.48 -22.96 -3.24
CA ALA A 91 4.47 -21.89 -3.28
C ALA A 91 4.65 -21.22 -1.90
N THR A 92 3.56 -21.02 -1.14
CA THR A 92 3.64 -20.49 0.23
C THR A 92 4.35 -21.45 1.17
N GLU A 93 4.13 -22.76 1.05
CA GLU A 93 4.88 -23.78 1.80
C GLU A 93 6.37 -23.73 1.48
N THR A 94 6.76 -23.68 0.20
CA THR A 94 8.16 -23.55 -0.23
C THR A 94 8.79 -22.29 0.37
N ILE A 95 8.16 -21.13 0.20
CA ILE A 95 8.65 -19.85 0.72
C ILE A 95 8.75 -19.87 2.25
N ALA A 96 7.81 -20.46 2.97
CA ALA A 96 7.84 -20.53 4.42
C ALA A 96 8.96 -21.43 4.95
N LYS A 97 9.18 -22.59 4.32
CA LYS A 97 10.31 -23.47 4.65
C LYS A 97 11.65 -22.77 4.45
N LEU A 98 11.83 -22.12 3.30
CA LEU A 98 13.05 -21.36 3.00
C LEU A 98 13.22 -20.15 3.93
N SER A 99 12.13 -19.44 4.26
CA SER A 99 12.17 -18.33 5.22
C SER A 99 12.66 -18.80 6.58
N LYS A 100 12.21 -19.96 7.06
CA LYS A 100 12.75 -20.56 8.29
C LYS A 100 14.22 -20.97 8.14
N GLU A 101 14.59 -21.63 7.05
CA GLU A 101 15.97 -22.09 6.81
C GLU A 101 16.98 -20.93 6.81
N TYR A 102 16.63 -19.80 6.19
CA TYR A 102 17.50 -18.62 6.07
C TYR A 102 17.30 -17.61 7.22
N GLY A 103 16.42 -17.91 8.18
CA GLY A 103 16.15 -17.05 9.33
C GLY A 103 15.36 -15.77 9.01
N SER A 104 14.69 -15.73 7.86
CA SER A 104 13.88 -14.60 7.39
C SER A 104 12.60 -14.45 8.22
N THR A 105 12.13 -13.21 8.36
CA THR A 105 10.74 -12.93 8.76
C THR A 105 9.85 -13.04 7.53
N LEU A 106 8.78 -13.83 7.61
CA LEU A 106 7.79 -13.97 6.54
C LEU A 106 6.58 -13.08 6.79
N ILE A 107 6.13 -12.38 5.77
CA ILE A 107 4.86 -11.64 5.76
C ILE A 107 3.99 -12.26 4.67
N TYR A 108 2.89 -12.88 5.08
CA TYR A 108 1.93 -13.50 4.18
C TYR A 108 0.65 -12.67 4.14
N ILE A 109 0.28 -12.21 2.93
CA ILE A 109 -0.96 -11.46 2.75
C ILE A 109 -2.10 -12.44 2.48
N SER A 110 -3.11 -12.42 3.33
CA SER A 110 -4.32 -13.22 3.23
C SER A 110 -5.55 -12.33 3.02
N THR A 111 -6.74 -12.86 3.26
CA THR A 111 -8.01 -12.27 2.80
C THR A 111 -9.12 -12.43 3.83
N ALA A 112 -10.12 -11.54 3.78
CA ALA A 112 -11.39 -11.72 4.49
C ALA A 112 -12.19 -12.92 3.96
N GLY A 113 -11.91 -13.36 2.72
CA GLY A 113 -12.52 -14.53 2.08
C GLY A 113 -12.24 -15.87 2.76
N VAL A 114 -11.48 -15.89 3.86
CA VAL A 114 -11.32 -17.07 4.72
C VAL A 114 -12.54 -17.32 5.62
N PHE A 115 -13.48 -16.37 5.69
CA PHE A 115 -14.69 -16.46 6.48
C PHE A 115 -15.93 -16.81 5.63
N ASP A 116 -16.88 -17.54 6.22
CA ASP A 116 -18.13 -17.96 5.56
C ASP A 116 -19.21 -16.87 5.48
N GLY A 117 -19.07 -15.82 6.27
CA GLY A 117 -20.04 -14.74 6.41
C GLY A 117 -21.32 -15.07 7.15
N THR A 118 -21.31 -16.12 7.98
CA THR A 118 -22.44 -16.48 8.85
C THR A 118 -22.49 -15.67 10.14
N LYS A 119 -21.37 -15.02 10.53
CA LYS A 119 -21.29 -14.23 11.76
C LYS A 119 -22.14 -12.97 11.65
N LYS A 120 -22.92 -12.70 12.70
CA LYS A 120 -23.57 -11.40 12.88
C LYS A 120 -22.55 -10.42 13.47
N GLY A 121 -22.11 -9.45 12.67
CA GLY A 121 -21.14 -8.43 13.09
C GLY A 121 -19.75 -8.66 12.49
N LEU A 122 -18.74 -8.07 13.12
CA LEU A 122 -17.37 -8.04 12.59
C LEU A 122 -16.58 -9.30 12.96
N TYR A 123 -15.86 -9.87 11.99
CA TYR A 123 -14.86 -10.91 12.23
C TYR A 123 -13.60 -10.32 12.86
N THR A 124 -13.06 -11.03 13.84
CA THR A 124 -11.83 -10.75 14.57
C THR A 124 -10.85 -11.89 14.31
N GLU A 125 -9.59 -11.69 14.68
CA GLU A 125 -8.53 -12.69 14.51
C GLU A 125 -8.75 -13.97 15.36
N GLU A 126 -9.69 -13.94 16.32
CA GLU A 126 -10.09 -15.10 17.14
C GLU A 126 -11.18 -15.95 16.51
N ASP A 127 -11.88 -15.45 15.48
CA ASP A 127 -12.90 -16.22 14.80
C ASP A 127 -12.26 -17.31 13.92
N ASN A 128 -12.81 -18.51 13.98
CA ASN A 128 -12.33 -19.63 13.19
C ASN A 128 -12.63 -19.42 11.70
N PRO A 129 -11.63 -19.52 10.80
CA PRO A 129 -11.87 -19.52 9.37
C PRO A 129 -12.72 -20.71 8.92
N ASN A 130 -13.62 -20.46 7.97
CA ASN A 130 -14.47 -21.46 7.33
C ASN A 130 -14.75 -21.01 5.88
N PRO A 131 -13.78 -21.11 4.97
CA PRO A 131 -13.91 -20.55 3.63
C PRO A 131 -14.97 -21.29 2.80
N ILE A 132 -15.76 -20.57 2.01
CA ILE A 132 -16.84 -21.13 1.18
C ILE A 132 -16.53 -21.16 -0.32
N MET A 133 -15.35 -20.70 -0.72
CA MET A 133 -14.88 -20.60 -2.11
C MET A 133 -13.44 -21.11 -2.22
N VAL A 134 -13.04 -21.60 -3.40
CA VAL A 134 -11.70 -22.19 -3.64
C VAL A 134 -10.59 -21.17 -3.35
N TYR A 135 -10.77 -19.91 -3.78
CA TYR A 135 -9.81 -18.85 -3.47
C TYR A 135 -9.61 -18.68 -1.95
N GLY A 136 -10.70 -18.61 -1.19
CA GLY A 136 -10.67 -18.49 0.27
C GLY A 136 -10.02 -19.70 0.94
N GLN A 137 -10.36 -20.91 0.48
CA GLN A 137 -9.80 -22.15 0.99
C GLN A 137 -8.29 -22.22 0.76
N THR A 138 -7.84 -21.97 -0.47
CA THR A 138 -6.40 -22.02 -0.80
C THR A 138 -5.60 -20.92 -0.11
N LYS A 139 -6.16 -19.73 0.12
CA LYS A 139 -5.51 -18.70 0.94
C LYS A 139 -5.42 -19.09 2.40
N TYR A 140 -6.47 -19.69 2.98
CA TYR A 140 -6.43 -20.17 4.35
C TYR A 140 -5.42 -21.32 4.53
N ASP A 141 -5.41 -22.28 3.60
CA ASP A 141 -4.41 -23.35 3.59
C ASP A 141 -2.98 -22.78 3.52
N GLY A 142 -2.76 -21.73 2.73
CA GLY A 142 -1.51 -20.96 2.72
C GLY A 142 -1.16 -20.32 4.07
N GLU A 143 -2.13 -19.76 4.81
CA GLU A 143 -1.90 -19.27 6.19
C GLU A 143 -1.37 -20.40 7.09
N LEU A 144 -1.99 -21.57 7.01
CA LEU A 144 -1.60 -22.74 7.79
C LEU A 144 -0.19 -23.20 7.43
N LYS A 145 0.19 -23.20 6.14
CA LYS A 145 1.56 -23.51 5.70
C LYS A 145 2.56 -22.49 6.23
N ALA A 146 2.26 -21.20 6.10
CA ALA A 146 3.14 -20.12 6.54
C ALA A 146 3.43 -20.21 8.04
N LEU A 147 2.38 -20.32 8.86
CA LEU A 147 2.49 -20.42 10.32
C LEU A 147 3.16 -21.72 10.78
N LYS A 148 2.86 -22.84 10.10
CA LYS A 148 3.46 -24.15 10.44
C LYS A 148 4.96 -24.17 10.19
N TYR A 149 5.41 -23.65 9.05
CA TYR A 149 6.80 -23.82 8.62
C TYR A 149 7.70 -22.65 9.02
N CYS A 150 7.19 -21.43 9.21
CA CYS A 150 7.98 -20.29 9.63
C CYS A 150 7.39 -19.64 10.91
N PRO A 151 8.00 -19.83 12.09
CA PRO A 151 7.52 -19.22 13.34
C PRO A 151 7.59 -17.68 13.34
N LYS A 152 8.48 -17.08 12.55
CA LYS A 152 8.61 -15.62 12.38
C LYS A 152 7.68 -15.11 11.28
N THR A 153 6.39 -15.43 11.36
CA THR A 153 5.40 -15.09 10.33
C THR A 153 4.41 -14.04 10.82
N TYR A 154 4.15 -13.05 9.98
CA TYR A 154 2.95 -12.22 10.05
C TYR A 154 1.96 -12.69 8.98
N VAL A 155 0.81 -13.21 9.38
CA VAL A 155 -0.33 -13.39 8.46
C VAL A 155 -1.18 -12.13 8.55
N VAL A 156 -1.39 -11.43 7.44
CA VAL A 156 -2.16 -10.18 7.42
C VAL A 156 -3.35 -10.32 6.48
N ARG A 157 -4.56 -10.45 7.05
CA ARG A 157 -5.82 -10.56 6.31
C ARG A 157 -6.31 -9.17 5.92
N ALA A 158 -6.47 -8.96 4.61
CA ALA A 158 -7.01 -7.73 4.04
C ALA A 158 -8.47 -7.90 3.61
N GLY A 159 -9.23 -6.80 3.60
CA GLY A 159 -10.60 -6.77 3.10
C GLY A 159 -10.66 -6.48 1.60
N TRP A 160 -11.61 -5.66 1.19
CA TRP A 160 -11.74 -5.26 -0.21
C TRP A 160 -10.69 -4.24 -0.60
N MET A 161 -9.55 -4.75 -1.05
CA MET A 161 -8.42 -3.92 -1.45
C MET A 161 -8.79 -2.92 -2.55
N MET A 162 -8.43 -1.66 -2.34
CA MET A 162 -8.50 -0.55 -3.29
C MET A 162 -7.13 0.12 -3.40
N GLY A 163 -6.67 0.46 -4.61
CA GLY A 163 -5.34 1.05 -4.75
C GLY A 163 -4.66 0.80 -6.10
N GLY A 164 -3.35 1.04 -6.17
CA GLY A 164 -2.52 0.75 -7.35
C GLY A 164 -2.70 1.70 -8.56
N GLY A 165 -3.46 2.78 -8.38
CA GLY A 165 -3.69 3.80 -9.42
C GLY A 165 -4.33 3.28 -10.71
N ARG A 166 -4.32 4.12 -11.75
CA ARG A 166 -4.97 3.83 -13.06
C ARG A 166 -4.42 2.59 -13.76
N ASN A 167 -3.15 2.27 -13.54
CA ASN A 167 -2.45 1.23 -14.28
C ASN A 167 -2.68 -0.18 -13.68
N LYS A 168 -2.94 -0.27 -12.36
CA LYS A 168 -3.05 -1.55 -11.65
C LYS A 168 -4.43 -1.80 -11.04
N GLU A 169 -5.27 -0.79 -10.84
CA GLU A 169 -6.65 -1.00 -10.40
C GLU A 169 -7.51 -1.53 -11.55
N LYS A 170 -8.03 -2.74 -11.38
CA LYS A 170 -8.91 -3.39 -12.36
C LYS A 170 -10.21 -3.87 -11.72
N LYS A 171 -10.40 -3.60 -10.42
CA LYS A 171 -11.50 -4.10 -9.60
C LYS A 171 -12.66 -3.10 -9.57
N PHE A 172 -13.46 -3.20 -8.50
CA PHE A 172 -14.76 -2.55 -8.38
C PHE A 172 -14.72 -1.04 -8.60
N ILE A 173 -13.83 -0.31 -7.91
CA ILE A 173 -13.78 1.17 -8.00
C ILE A 173 -13.51 1.62 -9.44
N TYR A 174 -12.52 1.01 -10.11
CA TYR A 174 -12.22 1.33 -11.50
C TYR A 174 -13.37 0.99 -12.45
N LYS A 175 -14.10 -0.12 -12.23
CA LYS A 175 -15.30 -0.45 -13.03
C LYS A 175 -16.42 0.58 -12.86
N ILE A 176 -16.61 1.15 -11.67
CA ILE A 176 -17.58 2.24 -11.46
C ILE A 176 -17.10 3.52 -12.16
N LEU A 177 -15.84 3.92 -11.96
CA LEU A 177 -15.26 5.11 -12.60
C LEU A 177 -15.29 5.05 -14.13
N GLN A 178 -15.08 3.86 -14.72
CA GLN A 178 -15.22 3.66 -16.17
C GLN A 178 -16.67 3.83 -16.64
N GLN A 179 -17.66 3.33 -15.89
CA GLN A 179 -19.07 3.55 -16.23
C GLN A 179 -19.45 5.03 -16.18
N ILE A 180 -18.95 5.75 -15.18
CA ILE A 180 -19.09 7.21 -15.04
C ILE A 180 -18.50 7.92 -16.27
N ALA A 181 -17.27 7.58 -16.66
CA ALA A 181 -16.57 8.15 -17.81
C ALA A 181 -17.24 7.80 -19.15
N ALA A 182 -17.82 6.62 -19.26
CA ALA A 182 -18.60 6.17 -20.42
C ALA A 182 -19.99 6.83 -20.50
N GLY A 183 -20.34 7.75 -19.59
CA GLY A 183 -21.59 8.49 -19.61
C GLY A 183 -22.82 7.68 -19.22
N LYS A 184 -22.66 6.53 -18.53
CA LYS A 184 -23.78 5.73 -18.04
C LYS A 184 -24.66 6.57 -17.11
N LYS A 185 -25.98 6.47 -17.29
CA LYS A 185 -26.99 7.18 -16.48
C LYS A 185 -27.58 6.34 -15.35
N THR A 186 -27.34 5.03 -15.39
CA THR A 186 -27.72 4.10 -14.34
C THR A 186 -26.53 3.19 -14.04
N ILE A 187 -26.25 3.02 -12.76
CA ILE A 187 -25.23 2.08 -12.25
C ILE A 187 -25.95 1.12 -11.31
N TYR A 188 -25.67 -0.18 -11.46
CA TYR A 188 -26.20 -1.24 -10.61
C TYR A 188 -25.10 -1.71 -9.66
N ALA A 189 -25.41 -1.84 -8.37
CA ALA A 189 -24.43 -2.25 -7.37
C ALA A 189 -25.07 -3.14 -6.30
N VAL A 190 -24.31 -4.15 -5.86
CA VAL A 190 -24.79 -5.17 -4.93
C VAL A 190 -24.95 -4.61 -3.51
N ASP A 191 -26.13 -4.80 -2.90
CA ASP A 191 -26.47 -4.29 -1.57
C ASP A 191 -26.64 -5.38 -0.49
N ASN A 192 -26.56 -6.66 -0.87
CA ASN A 192 -26.75 -7.80 0.05
C ASN A 192 -25.45 -8.59 0.35
N ARG A 193 -24.29 -7.95 0.13
CA ARG A 193 -22.96 -8.47 0.43
C ARG A 193 -22.16 -7.40 1.14
N TRP A 194 -21.77 -7.67 2.39
CA TRP A 194 -21.11 -6.73 3.28
C TRP A 194 -19.63 -7.00 3.39
N GLY A 195 -18.81 -5.97 3.48
CA GLY A 195 -17.38 -6.12 3.71
C GLY A 195 -16.72 -4.80 4.10
N THR A 196 -15.40 -4.85 4.21
CA THR A 196 -14.62 -3.71 4.65
C THR A 196 -13.63 -3.31 3.56
N PRO A 197 -13.77 -2.13 2.92
CA PRO A 197 -12.77 -1.62 1.99
C PRO A 197 -11.41 -1.46 2.66
N THR A 198 -10.33 -1.60 1.92
CA THR A 198 -8.97 -1.56 2.45
C THR A 198 -8.07 -0.82 1.49
N TYR A 199 -7.58 0.35 1.86
CA TYR A 199 -6.69 1.11 1.00
C TYR A 199 -5.26 0.58 1.06
N THR A 200 -4.66 0.26 -0.09
CA THR A 200 -3.32 -0.34 -0.15
C THR A 200 -2.25 0.52 0.50
N TYR A 201 -2.40 1.84 0.47
CA TYR A 201 -1.43 2.72 1.12
C TYR A 201 -1.57 2.66 2.65
N ASP A 202 -2.78 2.83 3.18
CA ASP A 202 -3.02 2.71 4.63
C ASP A 202 -2.49 1.37 5.14
N PHE A 203 -2.74 0.31 4.36
CA PHE A 203 -2.22 -1.02 4.61
C PHE A 203 -0.68 -1.02 4.67
N ALA A 204 0.00 -0.47 3.65
CA ALA A 204 1.46 -0.39 3.62
C ALA A 204 2.02 0.30 4.88
N MET A 205 1.49 1.47 5.25
CA MET A 205 1.95 2.23 6.41
C MET A 205 1.75 1.50 7.73
N ASN A 206 0.61 0.82 7.90
CA ASN A 206 0.32 0.05 9.10
C ASN A 206 1.18 -1.22 9.16
N LEU A 207 1.48 -1.84 8.02
CA LEU A 207 2.38 -2.99 7.94
C LEU A 207 3.78 -2.64 8.49
N PHE A 208 4.34 -1.48 8.13
CA PHE A 208 5.63 -1.05 8.69
C PHE A 208 5.64 -0.90 10.21
N LYS A 209 4.54 -0.40 10.78
CA LYS A 209 4.40 -0.31 12.24
C LYS A 209 4.37 -1.70 12.87
N LEU A 210 3.63 -2.61 12.26
CA LEU A 210 3.54 -4.00 12.71
C LEU A 210 4.91 -4.69 12.69
N LEU A 211 5.71 -4.51 11.62
CA LEU A 211 7.03 -5.13 11.50
C LEU A 211 8.00 -4.74 12.61
N LYS A 212 7.85 -3.56 13.21
CA LYS A 212 8.68 -3.09 14.33
C LYS A 212 8.39 -3.79 15.66
N THR A 213 7.30 -4.55 15.75
CA THR A 213 6.84 -5.13 17.02
C THR A 213 7.47 -6.48 17.35
N GLU A 214 7.93 -7.21 16.34
CA GLU A 214 8.33 -8.64 16.44
C GLU A 214 7.24 -9.52 17.07
N LYS A 215 5.97 -9.08 17.04
CA LYS A 215 4.80 -9.83 17.51
C LYS A 215 4.23 -10.65 16.36
N TYR A 216 4.88 -11.76 16.04
CA TYR A 216 4.43 -12.68 15.00
C TYR A 216 3.03 -13.25 15.31
N GLY A 217 2.26 -13.53 14.26
CA GLY A 217 0.89 -14.01 14.38
C GLY A 217 -0.03 -13.51 13.26
N THR A 218 -1.33 -13.68 13.47
CA THR A 218 -2.36 -13.26 12.52
C THR A 218 -2.91 -11.89 12.89
N TYR A 219 -3.14 -11.04 11.87
CA TYR A 219 -3.65 -9.69 12.01
C TYR A 219 -4.71 -9.42 10.95
N HIS A 220 -5.80 -8.77 11.33
CA HIS A 220 -6.67 -8.09 10.39
C HIS A 220 -6.12 -6.68 10.17
N MET A 221 -6.11 -6.24 8.90
CA MET A 221 -5.65 -4.90 8.54
C MET A 221 -6.56 -4.31 7.47
N VAL A 222 -7.68 -3.76 7.93
CA VAL A 222 -8.71 -3.14 7.09
C VAL A 222 -9.01 -1.70 7.51
N CYS A 223 -9.58 -0.89 6.62
CA CYS A 223 -10.05 0.45 6.98
C CYS A 223 -11.15 0.39 8.05
N GLU A 224 -11.42 1.52 8.71
CA GLU A 224 -12.57 1.63 9.61
C GLU A 224 -13.88 1.81 8.85
N GLY A 225 -14.97 1.34 9.45
CA GLY A 225 -16.30 1.29 8.85
C GLY A 225 -16.48 0.08 7.95
N ASP A 226 -17.69 -0.11 7.46
CA ASP A 226 -18.08 -1.20 6.59
C ASP A 226 -19.13 -0.71 5.59
N GLY A 227 -19.48 -1.58 4.65
CA GLY A 227 -20.55 -1.31 3.71
C GLY A 227 -20.66 -2.37 2.64
N THR A 228 -21.68 -2.18 1.81
CA THR A 228 -21.95 -3.01 0.65
C THR A 228 -21.24 -2.45 -0.58
N ARG A 229 -21.29 -3.16 -1.72
CA ARG A 229 -20.83 -2.60 -3.00
C ARG A 229 -21.67 -1.39 -3.41
N TYR A 230 -22.97 -1.39 -3.08
CA TYR A 230 -23.84 -0.23 -3.24
C TYR A 230 -23.33 0.98 -2.45
N ASP A 231 -22.96 0.80 -1.17
CA ASP A 231 -22.44 1.91 -0.35
C ASP A 231 -21.14 2.49 -0.91
N VAL A 232 -20.23 1.62 -1.36
CA VAL A 232 -18.99 2.05 -2.02
C VAL A 232 -19.29 2.79 -3.32
N ALA A 233 -20.20 2.29 -4.16
CA ALA A 233 -20.59 2.97 -5.40
C ALA A 233 -21.26 4.33 -5.13
N LYS A 234 -22.09 4.42 -4.10
CA LYS A 234 -22.73 5.66 -3.64
C LYS A 234 -21.68 6.69 -3.22
N GLU A 235 -20.68 6.27 -2.47
CA GLU A 235 -19.58 7.14 -2.06
C GLU A 235 -18.74 7.60 -3.27
N ILE A 236 -18.47 6.72 -4.24
CA ILE A 236 -17.79 7.10 -5.49
C ILE A 236 -18.59 8.19 -6.23
N LEU A 237 -19.91 8.00 -6.39
CA LEU A 237 -20.76 8.99 -7.06
C LEU A 237 -20.79 10.34 -6.31
N HIS A 238 -20.80 10.29 -4.97
CA HIS A 238 -20.70 11.48 -4.14
C HIS A 238 -19.37 12.21 -4.35
N ILE A 239 -18.24 11.51 -4.26
CA ILE A 239 -16.89 12.06 -4.49
C ILE A 239 -16.77 12.63 -5.92
N CYS A 240 -17.40 11.99 -6.89
CA CYS A 240 -17.41 12.42 -8.28
C CYS A 240 -18.43 13.52 -8.62
N ASN A 241 -19.23 14.00 -7.66
CA ASN A 241 -20.33 14.94 -7.87
C ASN A 241 -21.29 14.52 -9.01
N ARG A 242 -21.67 13.23 -9.05
CA ARG A 242 -22.50 12.63 -10.11
C ARG A 242 -23.93 12.34 -9.66
N ASP A 243 -24.62 13.37 -9.16
CA ASP A 243 -26.03 13.29 -8.78
C ASP A 243 -26.96 13.05 -10.00
N ASP A 244 -26.44 13.19 -11.22
CA ASP A 244 -27.15 12.89 -12.47
C ASP A 244 -27.21 11.39 -12.81
N ILE A 245 -26.51 10.53 -12.06
CA ILE A 245 -26.52 9.08 -12.24
C ILE A 245 -27.44 8.43 -11.21
N THR A 246 -28.37 7.60 -11.67
CA THR A 246 -29.20 6.76 -10.81
C THR A 246 -28.40 5.56 -10.32
N LEU A 247 -28.26 5.39 -9.00
CA LEU A 247 -27.68 4.19 -8.40
C LEU A 247 -28.78 3.22 -7.97
N THR A 248 -28.86 2.07 -8.63
CA THR A 248 -29.88 1.05 -8.39
C THR A 248 -29.29 -0.10 -7.55
N PRO A 249 -29.85 -0.40 -6.37
CA PRO A 249 -29.45 -1.58 -5.60
C PRO A 249 -29.92 -2.85 -6.31
N VAL A 250 -29.09 -3.88 -6.28
CA VAL A 250 -29.41 -5.22 -6.78
C VAL A 250 -28.87 -6.28 -5.83
N GLU A 251 -29.48 -7.45 -5.80
CA GLU A 251 -28.91 -8.60 -5.09
C GLU A 251 -27.74 -9.22 -5.87
N SER A 252 -26.88 -9.98 -5.19
CA SER A 252 -25.74 -10.67 -5.81
C SER A 252 -26.11 -11.50 -7.04
N ASP A 253 -27.31 -12.08 -7.07
CA ASP A 253 -27.82 -12.91 -8.16
C ASP A 253 -27.97 -12.15 -9.48
N TYR A 254 -28.07 -10.82 -9.44
CA TYR A 254 -28.11 -9.97 -10.62
C TYR A 254 -26.86 -10.13 -11.50
N PHE A 255 -25.69 -10.40 -10.89
CA PHE A 255 -24.43 -10.55 -11.60
C PHE A 255 -23.89 -11.99 -11.63
N LYS A 256 -24.73 -13.00 -11.38
CA LYS A 256 -24.29 -14.41 -11.24
C LYS A 256 -23.66 -15.00 -12.51
N ASP A 257 -24.06 -14.50 -13.68
CA ASP A 257 -23.54 -14.99 -14.96
C ASP A 257 -22.08 -14.55 -15.18
N ASP A 258 -21.71 -13.38 -14.65
CA ASP A 258 -20.34 -12.85 -14.71
C ASP A 258 -19.50 -13.26 -13.49
N TYR A 259 -20.13 -13.43 -12.32
CA TYR A 259 -19.48 -13.70 -11.04
C TYR A 259 -20.15 -14.88 -10.31
N PHE A 260 -19.90 -16.09 -10.81
CA PHE A 260 -20.53 -17.31 -10.30
C PHE A 260 -19.88 -17.87 -9.03
N ALA A 261 -18.66 -17.45 -8.69
CA ALA A 261 -17.98 -17.93 -7.49
C ALA A 261 -18.78 -17.54 -6.23
N PRO A 262 -18.92 -18.45 -5.24
CA PRO A 262 -19.66 -18.16 -4.02
C PRO A 262 -19.00 -17.01 -3.26
N ARG A 263 -19.84 -16.13 -2.69
CA ARG A 263 -19.41 -14.96 -1.93
C ARG A 263 -20.14 -14.91 -0.59
N PRO A 264 -19.44 -14.70 0.53
CA PRO A 264 -20.06 -14.68 1.85
C PRO A 264 -21.05 -13.52 1.96
N VAL A 265 -22.10 -13.70 2.77
CA VAL A 265 -23.06 -12.62 3.05
C VAL A 265 -22.36 -11.42 3.69
N SER A 266 -21.39 -11.69 4.56
CA SER A 266 -20.55 -10.67 5.19
C SER A 266 -19.11 -11.14 5.33
N GLU A 267 -18.15 -10.29 5.00
CA GLU A 267 -16.74 -10.48 5.27
C GLU A 267 -16.15 -9.25 5.98
N MET A 268 -16.99 -8.59 6.79
CA MET A 268 -16.60 -7.39 7.54
C MET A 268 -15.60 -7.78 8.63
N MET A 269 -14.52 -7.02 8.76
CA MET A 269 -13.44 -7.34 9.68
C MET A 269 -13.17 -6.21 10.68
N TYR A 270 -12.67 -6.59 11.83
CA TYR A 270 -12.20 -5.72 12.90
C TYR A 270 -10.73 -6.00 13.19
N ASN A 271 -9.93 -4.95 13.29
CA ASN A 271 -8.49 -5.02 13.57
C ASN A 271 -8.22 -5.20 15.06
N LYS A 272 -8.62 -6.33 15.67
CA LYS A 272 -8.51 -6.51 17.13
C LYS A 272 -7.04 -6.45 17.57
N ASN A 273 -6.18 -7.23 16.92
CA ASN A 273 -4.79 -7.39 17.35
C ASN A 273 -3.97 -6.10 17.16
N LEU A 274 -4.21 -5.34 16.07
CA LEU A 274 -3.55 -4.04 15.87
C LEU A 274 -3.95 -3.02 16.94
N ARG A 275 -5.22 -3.05 17.40
CA ARG A 275 -5.73 -2.15 18.45
C ARG A 275 -5.18 -2.51 19.82
N GLU A 276 -5.12 -3.80 20.15
CA GLU A 276 -4.54 -4.26 21.42
C GLU A 276 -3.04 -3.92 21.53
N LEU A 277 -2.33 -3.91 20.40
CA LEU A 277 -0.95 -3.43 20.33
C LEU A 277 -0.82 -1.90 20.35
N GLY A 278 -1.92 -1.14 20.26
CA GLY A 278 -1.90 0.32 20.21
C GLY A 278 -1.32 0.90 18.92
N ILE A 279 -1.26 0.11 17.84
CA ILE A 279 -0.64 0.52 16.55
C ILE A 279 -1.64 0.69 15.40
N HIS A 280 -2.93 0.40 15.63
CA HIS A 280 -3.99 0.59 14.63
C HIS A 280 -4.08 2.05 14.18
N ASN A 281 -3.86 2.26 12.89
CA ASN A 281 -3.94 3.57 12.22
C ASN A 281 -4.53 3.41 10.82
N MET A 282 -5.42 2.43 10.63
CA MET A 282 -6.21 2.34 9.40
C MET A 282 -7.32 3.38 9.48
N ARG A 283 -7.48 4.18 8.42
CA ARG A 283 -8.45 5.29 8.39
C ARG A 283 -9.87 4.81 8.06
N PRO A 284 -10.91 5.62 8.30
CA PRO A 284 -12.24 5.38 7.75
C PRO A 284 -12.20 5.19 6.23
N TRP A 285 -12.86 4.15 5.73
CA TRP A 285 -12.73 3.76 4.33
C TRP A 285 -13.18 4.85 3.35
N LYS A 286 -14.12 5.70 3.74
CA LYS A 286 -14.61 6.83 2.93
C LYS A 286 -13.53 7.89 2.73
N GLU A 287 -12.75 8.19 3.77
CA GLU A 287 -11.63 9.13 3.68
C GLU A 287 -10.54 8.56 2.77
N SER A 288 -10.18 7.30 2.97
CA SER A 288 -9.19 6.62 2.13
C SER A 288 -9.64 6.52 0.67
N LEU A 289 -10.93 6.26 0.42
CA LEU A 289 -11.50 6.23 -0.92
C LEU A 289 -11.48 7.62 -1.57
N ASN A 290 -11.83 8.66 -0.83
CA ASN A 290 -11.76 10.03 -1.29
C ASN A 290 -10.35 10.39 -1.75
N ASP A 291 -9.34 10.11 -0.92
CA ASP A 291 -7.94 10.38 -1.25
C ASP A 291 -7.48 9.57 -2.47
N TYR A 292 -7.86 8.29 -2.52
CA TYR A 292 -7.53 7.42 -3.65
C TYR A 292 -8.08 7.97 -4.98
N ILE A 293 -9.37 8.34 -5.03
CA ILE A 293 -9.97 8.86 -6.25
C ILE A 293 -9.36 10.22 -6.63
N HIS A 294 -9.16 11.14 -5.67
CA HIS A 294 -8.59 12.45 -5.94
C HIS A 294 -7.13 12.38 -6.43
N ASN A 295 -6.33 11.47 -5.90
CA ASN A 295 -4.92 11.35 -6.25
C ASN A 295 -4.72 10.70 -7.61
N TYR A 296 -5.50 9.67 -7.95
CA TYR A 296 -5.26 8.85 -9.14
C TYR A 296 -6.28 9.04 -10.27
N PHE A 297 -7.46 9.55 -9.97
CA PHE A 297 -8.57 9.63 -10.93
C PHE A 297 -9.16 11.04 -11.04
N PHE A 298 -8.39 12.07 -10.67
CA PHE A 298 -8.82 13.46 -10.76
C PHE A 298 -9.55 13.80 -12.08
N ASP A 299 -8.99 13.40 -13.22
CA ASP A 299 -9.57 13.68 -14.55
C ASP A 299 -10.97 13.07 -14.77
N HIS A 300 -11.35 12.05 -13.98
CA HIS A 300 -12.67 11.43 -14.03
C HIS A 300 -13.69 12.16 -13.14
N ILE A 301 -13.20 12.92 -12.16
CA ILE A 301 -14.00 13.72 -11.23
C ILE A 301 -14.30 15.10 -11.84
N TYR A 302 -13.35 15.64 -12.61
CA TYR A 302 -13.22 17.07 -12.83
C TYR A 302 -12.76 17.39 -14.26
N CYS A 303 -13.60 18.08 -15.02
CA CYS A 303 -13.39 18.37 -16.45
C CYS A 303 -13.23 19.87 -16.77
N SER A 304 -13.32 20.77 -15.78
CA SER A 304 -13.33 22.23 -15.95
C SER A 304 -12.13 22.96 -15.31
N ASP A 305 -11.91 24.23 -15.67
CA ASP A 305 -10.86 25.07 -15.07
C ASP A 305 -11.13 25.44 -13.60
N ALA A 306 -12.38 25.47 -13.18
CA ALA A 306 -12.74 25.63 -11.77
C ALA A 306 -12.26 24.40 -10.97
N ASP A 307 -12.43 23.23 -11.55
CA ASP A 307 -12.04 21.97 -10.93
C ASP A 307 -10.51 21.85 -10.79
N ARG A 308 -9.74 22.33 -11.77
CA ARG A 308 -8.28 22.43 -11.66
C ARG A 308 -7.83 23.27 -10.45
N LYS A 309 -8.60 24.28 -10.02
CA LYS A 309 -8.33 25.04 -8.79
C LYS A 309 -8.68 24.23 -7.54
N GLU A 310 -9.76 23.46 -7.58
CA GLU A 310 -10.15 22.51 -6.52
C GLU A 310 -9.06 21.45 -6.30
N ARG A 311 -8.51 20.87 -7.38
CA ARG A 311 -7.33 19.98 -7.32
C ARG A 311 -6.18 20.60 -6.54
N ARG A 312 -5.84 21.85 -6.87
CA ARG A 312 -4.72 22.55 -6.25
C ARG A 312 -4.98 22.81 -4.77
N LYS A 313 -6.24 23.01 -4.36
CA LYS A 313 -6.61 23.11 -2.94
C LYS A 313 -6.54 21.77 -2.24
N HIS A 314 -7.05 20.70 -2.85
CA HIS A 314 -7.00 19.34 -2.30
C HIS A 314 -5.55 18.88 -2.15
N ILE A 315 -4.75 18.97 -3.22
CA ILE A 315 -3.30 18.72 -3.18
C ILE A 315 -2.66 19.56 -2.07
N ARG A 316 -2.90 20.87 -1.98
CA ARG A 316 -2.33 21.70 -0.90
C ARG A 316 -2.76 21.30 0.52
N LYS A 317 -3.91 20.66 0.69
CA LYS A 317 -4.43 20.19 1.98
C LYS A 317 -3.90 18.79 2.33
N SER A 318 -3.63 17.96 1.32
CA SER A 318 -3.10 16.60 1.48
C SER A 318 -1.57 16.50 1.39
N SER A 319 -0.89 17.46 0.74
CA SER A 319 0.56 17.43 0.53
C SER A 319 1.34 18.03 1.69
N LYS A 320 2.09 17.19 2.40
CA LYS A 320 3.31 17.58 3.11
C LYS A 320 4.49 17.21 2.19
N GLU A 321 5.22 18.14 1.60
CA GLU A 321 6.40 17.76 0.82
C GLU A 321 7.52 17.20 1.72
N VAL A 322 7.94 15.96 1.47
CA VAL A 322 9.05 15.33 2.18
C VAL A 322 10.16 15.10 1.15
N LEU A 323 11.30 15.78 1.33
CA LEU A 323 12.49 15.61 0.51
C LEU A 323 13.52 14.82 1.31
N VAL A 324 13.48 13.50 1.17
CA VAL A 324 14.49 12.64 1.79
C VAL A 324 15.73 12.63 0.91
N PHE A 325 16.84 13.12 1.44
CA PHE A 325 18.16 12.90 0.85
C PHE A 325 19.11 12.37 1.92
N THR A 326 20.06 11.56 1.44
CA THR A 326 21.18 11.05 2.20
C THR A 326 22.42 11.83 1.76
N LEU A 327 23.02 12.60 2.66
CA LEU A 327 24.29 13.27 2.37
C LEU A 327 25.44 12.50 3.01
N LYS A 328 26.48 12.25 2.22
CA LYS A 328 27.76 11.71 2.68
C LYS A 328 28.79 12.82 2.61
N ASP A 329 29.42 13.13 3.73
CA ASP A 329 30.55 14.06 3.72
C ASP A 329 31.81 13.37 3.15
N ASN A 330 32.78 14.18 2.69
CA ASN A 330 34.04 13.68 2.14
C ASN A 330 35.04 13.20 3.21
N SER A 331 34.70 13.26 4.50
CA SER A 331 35.53 12.80 5.61
C SER A 331 35.16 11.40 6.11
N GLY A 332 34.10 10.80 5.55
CA GLY A 332 33.74 9.39 5.72
C GLY A 332 32.90 9.11 6.97
N TYR A 333 32.53 10.12 7.75
CA TYR A 333 31.75 9.94 8.97
C TYR A 333 30.83 11.13 9.22
N THR A 334 29.64 11.13 8.60
CA THR A 334 28.34 11.52 9.17
C THR A 334 27.28 11.26 8.09
N GLU A 335 26.28 10.41 8.38
CA GLU A 335 25.07 10.29 7.57
C GLU A 335 24.06 11.36 8.01
N PHE A 336 23.75 12.29 7.12
CA PHE A 336 22.57 13.15 7.29
C PHE A 336 21.41 12.53 6.54
N SER A 337 20.33 12.22 7.25
CA SER A 337 19.11 11.68 6.68
C SER A 337 17.93 12.62 6.96
N GLY A 338 17.51 13.36 5.92
CA GLY A 338 16.18 13.96 5.82
C GLY A 338 16.08 15.49 5.87
N VAL A 339 15.35 16.07 4.91
CA VAL A 339 14.74 17.40 5.02
C VAL A 339 13.24 17.30 4.73
N ILE A 340 12.42 17.81 5.64
CA ILE A 340 10.96 17.93 5.43
C ILE A 340 10.72 19.34 4.90
N ILE A 341 10.14 19.47 3.69
CA ILE A 341 9.74 20.78 3.15
C ILE A 341 8.22 20.89 3.24
N ASP A 342 7.73 21.39 4.38
CA ASP A 342 6.33 21.72 4.52
C ASP A 342 6.01 23.04 3.79
N LYS A 343 5.33 22.98 2.64
CA LYS A 343 4.88 24.18 1.90
C LYS A 343 3.78 24.99 2.61
N SER A 344 3.20 24.49 3.70
CA SER A 344 2.20 25.22 4.49
C SER A 344 2.81 26.19 5.50
N VAL A 345 4.11 26.06 5.80
CA VAL A 345 4.86 26.95 6.70
C VAL A 345 5.95 27.65 5.90
N SER A 346 6.01 28.98 5.97
CA SER A 346 7.03 29.78 5.31
C SER A 346 8.41 29.62 5.99
N GLY A 347 9.08 28.48 5.83
CA GLY A 347 10.43 28.23 6.35
C GLY A 347 11.02 26.88 5.91
N ILE A 348 12.36 26.85 5.72
CA ILE A 348 13.16 25.62 5.54
C ILE A 348 13.75 25.25 6.91
N GLY A 349 13.66 23.98 7.31
CA GLY A 349 14.33 23.44 8.50
C GLY A 349 15.25 22.28 8.14
N ILE A 350 16.48 22.29 8.65
CA ILE A 350 17.41 21.16 8.60
C ILE A 350 17.34 20.48 9.97
N LEU A 351 16.97 19.20 10.03
CA LEU A 351 16.94 18.44 11.29
C LEU A 351 18.10 17.44 11.31
N THR A 352 18.81 17.39 12.44
CA THR A 352 19.85 16.37 12.66
C THR A 352 19.24 15.11 13.26
N SER A 353 19.88 13.95 13.04
CA SER A 353 19.42 12.66 13.56
C SER A 353 19.27 12.60 15.09
N ALA A 354 19.95 13.50 15.82
CA ALA A 354 19.85 13.61 17.28
C ALA A 354 18.57 14.32 17.77
N GLU A 355 17.88 15.09 16.92
CA GLU A 355 16.74 15.94 17.30
C GLU A 355 15.37 15.33 16.94
N LEU A 356 15.36 14.22 16.21
CA LEU A 356 14.15 13.56 15.73
C LEU A 356 13.69 12.46 16.70
N LYS A 357 12.79 12.81 17.64
CA LYS A 357 11.89 11.83 18.26
C LYS A 357 10.59 11.76 17.47
N ILE A 358 10.21 10.56 17.02
CA ILE A 358 8.97 10.31 16.26
C ILE A 358 7.77 10.82 17.08
N GLY A 359 7.06 11.83 16.55
CA GLY A 359 5.83 12.37 17.14
C GLY A 359 5.90 13.80 17.70
N GLN A 360 7.04 14.49 17.67
CA GLN A 360 7.09 15.92 18.01
C GLN A 360 6.77 16.82 16.82
N VAL A 361 5.83 17.76 17.00
CA VAL A 361 5.71 18.95 16.15
C VAL A 361 6.65 20.01 16.73
N ILE A 362 7.81 20.22 16.11
CA ILE A 362 8.77 21.25 16.54
C ILE A 362 8.38 22.55 15.84
N LYS A 363 8.05 23.60 16.61
CA LYS A 363 8.00 24.98 16.09
C LYS A 363 9.44 25.41 15.84
N LEU A 364 9.77 25.71 14.58
CA LEU A 364 11.08 26.28 14.22
C LEU A 364 11.21 27.67 14.85
N ASP A 365 11.97 27.76 15.92
CA ASP A 365 12.44 29.04 16.44
C ASP A 365 13.79 29.38 15.78
N GLN A 366 13.98 30.64 15.42
CA GLN A 366 15.14 31.06 14.67
C GLN A 366 16.39 31.12 15.56
N GLY A 367 17.21 30.06 15.54
CA GLY A 367 18.64 30.20 15.82
C GLY A 367 19.25 29.08 16.66
N ASN A 368 20.25 28.40 16.12
CA ASN A 368 21.66 28.73 16.36
C ASN A 368 22.56 27.64 15.74
N GLY A 369 23.07 27.94 14.56
CA GLY A 369 24.08 27.15 13.86
C GLY A 369 24.51 27.93 12.65
N THR A 370 25.76 28.36 12.61
CA THR A 370 26.28 29.38 11.67
C THR A 370 26.49 28.85 10.24
N LEU A 371 26.30 27.54 10.01
CA LEU A 371 26.33 26.89 8.70
C LEU A 371 24.92 26.61 8.10
N PRO A 372 23.91 26.17 8.88
CA PRO A 372 22.56 25.90 8.33
C PRO A 372 21.78 27.13 7.85
N LYS A 373 22.01 28.33 8.40
CA LYS A 373 21.23 29.53 8.01
C LYS A 373 21.50 30.00 6.58
N LYS A 374 22.76 29.95 6.15
CA LYS A 374 23.21 30.42 4.82
C LYS A 374 22.70 29.52 3.68
N ILE A 375 22.69 28.20 3.90
CA ILE A 375 22.16 27.22 2.96
C ILE A 375 20.64 27.36 2.84
N SER A 376 19.95 27.57 3.96
CA SER A 376 18.50 27.77 4.00
C SER A 376 18.08 29.05 3.25
N GLU A 377 18.79 30.16 3.44
CA GLU A 377 18.51 31.44 2.77
C GLU A 377 18.80 31.40 1.26
N MET A 378 19.89 30.75 0.82
CA MET A 378 20.22 30.59 -0.60
C MET A 378 19.26 29.66 -1.35
N ALA A 379 18.84 28.55 -0.72
CA ALA A 379 17.84 27.65 -1.28
C ALA A 379 16.46 28.32 -1.38
N LEU A 380 16.09 29.17 -0.41
CA LEU A 380 14.88 29.99 -0.47
C LEU A 380 14.90 30.99 -1.64
N ASP A 381 16.05 31.61 -1.93
CA ASP A 381 16.18 32.56 -3.04
C ASP A 381 16.16 31.88 -4.42
N GLU A 382 16.74 30.69 -4.58
CA GLU A 382 16.59 29.91 -5.83
C GLU A 382 15.16 29.43 -6.04
N LEU A 383 14.48 28.96 -4.99
CA LEU A 383 13.08 28.54 -5.05
C LEU A 383 12.13 29.70 -5.38
N ARG A 384 12.44 30.92 -4.92
CA ARG A 384 11.70 32.15 -5.24
C ARG A 384 11.88 32.60 -6.68
N ASN A 385 13.06 32.37 -7.26
CA ASN A 385 13.43 32.89 -8.58
C ASN A 385 13.10 31.96 -9.77
N GLY A 386 12.48 30.81 -9.52
CA GLY A 386 11.74 30.05 -10.54
C GLY A 386 12.55 29.42 -11.68
N LYS A 387 13.88 29.38 -11.61
CA LYS A 387 14.72 28.74 -12.63
C LYS A 387 14.96 27.26 -12.29
N SER A 388 14.51 26.36 -13.17
CA SER A 388 14.84 24.91 -13.25
C SER A 388 15.02 24.17 -11.91
N LYS A 389 13.91 23.69 -11.35
CA LYS A 389 13.73 23.15 -9.98
C LYS A 389 14.52 21.89 -9.58
N LYS A 390 15.37 21.31 -10.44
CA LYS A 390 16.13 20.09 -10.12
C LYS A 390 17.64 20.30 -10.24
N VAL A 391 18.05 20.94 -11.33
CA VAL A 391 19.47 21.19 -11.66
C VAL A 391 20.12 22.23 -10.74
N GLY A 392 19.37 23.24 -10.28
CA GLY A 392 19.91 24.28 -9.38
C GLY A 392 20.29 23.72 -8.00
N MET A 393 19.40 22.95 -7.40
CA MET A 393 19.60 22.36 -6.07
C MET A 393 20.69 21.27 -6.07
N GLU A 394 20.78 20.46 -7.14
CA GLU A 394 21.89 19.53 -7.41
C GLU A 394 23.24 20.23 -7.48
N SER A 395 23.32 21.30 -8.29
CA SER A 395 24.54 22.09 -8.45
C SER A 395 24.96 22.77 -7.14
N LEU A 396 24.00 23.24 -6.35
CA LEU A 396 24.26 23.90 -5.07
C LEU A 396 24.79 22.94 -4.00
N LEU A 397 24.20 21.74 -3.91
CA LEU A 397 24.59 20.70 -2.93
C LEU A 397 25.92 20.03 -3.28
N ASN A 398 26.21 19.83 -4.57
CA ASN A 398 27.49 19.25 -5.04
C ASN A 398 28.72 20.13 -4.76
N ASN A 399 28.53 21.42 -4.48
CA ASN A 399 29.63 22.30 -4.07
C ASN A 399 30.11 22.05 -2.62
N TYR A 400 29.33 21.33 -1.80
CA TYR A 400 29.61 21.15 -0.38
C TYR A 400 29.53 19.69 0.10
N PHE A 401 28.83 18.81 -0.62
CA PHE A 401 28.63 17.40 -0.28
C PHE A 401 28.76 16.50 -1.52
N CYS A 402 29.14 15.22 -1.33
CA CYS A 402 29.02 14.22 -2.38
C CYS A 402 27.58 13.70 -2.36
N VAL A 403 26.75 14.18 -3.28
CA VAL A 403 25.35 13.76 -3.34
C VAL A 403 25.26 12.42 -4.07
N THR A 404 24.99 11.35 -3.33
CA THR A 404 24.99 9.98 -3.89
C THR A 404 23.64 9.58 -4.47
N ASN A 405 22.55 10.25 -4.09
CA ASN A 405 21.23 9.96 -4.64
C ASN A 405 20.27 11.14 -4.46
N ILE A 406 19.51 11.47 -5.50
CA ILE A 406 18.47 12.52 -5.46
C ILE A 406 17.19 11.95 -6.01
N ALA A 407 16.24 11.73 -5.10
CA ALA A 407 14.87 11.41 -5.46
C ALA A 407 14.03 12.68 -5.31
N SER A 408 13.64 13.29 -6.44
CA SER A 408 12.54 14.24 -6.45
C SER A 408 11.26 13.42 -6.58
N CYS A 409 10.53 13.24 -5.48
CA CYS A 409 9.26 12.54 -5.51
C CYS A 409 8.13 13.54 -5.31
N ASP A 410 7.10 13.44 -6.16
CA ASP A 410 5.86 14.16 -5.92
C ASP A 410 5.21 13.54 -4.67
N THR A 411 4.61 14.34 -3.81
CA THR A 411 3.98 13.84 -2.58
C THR A 411 2.84 12.88 -2.82
N SER A 412 2.28 12.80 -4.03
CA SER A 412 1.36 11.73 -4.42
C SER A 412 1.99 10.34 -4.39
N ASP A 413 3.33 10.25 -4.41
CA ASP A 413 4.07 8.98 -4.38
C ASP A 413 4.54 8.61 -2.96
N PHE A 414 4.55 9.56 -2.02
CA PHE A 414 5.05 9.36 -0.64
C PHE A 414 4.06 9.73 0.48
N ILE A 415 2.91 10.35 0.20
CA ILE A 415 1.83 10.63 1.17
C ILE A 415 0.49 10.18 0.61
N ALA A 416 -0.05 9.13 1.20
CA ALA A 416 -1.44 8.75 1.21
C ALA A 416 -1.73 7.85 2.40
#